data_AF-A0A142XBV9-F1
#
_entry.id   AF-A0A142XBV9-F1
#
_cell.length_a   1.000
_cell.length_b   1.000
_cell.length_c   1.000
_cell.angle_alpha   90.00
_cell.angle_beta   90.00
_cell.angle_gamma   90.00
#
_symmetry.space_group_name_H-M   'P 1'
#
loop_
_entity.id
_entity.type
_entity.pdbx_description
1 polymer ?
#
loop_
_entity_poly.entity_id
_entity_poly.type
_entity_poly.pdbx_seq_one_letter_code
_entity_poly.pdbx_strand_id
1 'polypeptide(L)' 'MLTVAQAAVYATVSERLIREWVTSGLLPVLRLGAKGRRGHIRIQREDLDATLAAFKVTRAQPGPRRHPARKPALKHLRLS' A
#
# COMPACT_ATOMS: atom_id res chain seq x y z
N MET A 1 12.89 -10.39 11.14
CA MET A 1 13.31 -9.57 9.98
C MET A 1 13.14 -10.34 8.69
N LEU A 2 12.47 -9.75 7.72
CA LEU A 2 12.17 -10.31 6.40
C LEU A 2 13.09 -9.71 5.33
N THR A 3 13.47 -10.52 4.34
CA THR A 3 13.97 -10.00 3.06
C THR A 3 12.81 -9.50 2.20
N VAL A 4 13.10 -8.83 1.08
CA VAL A 4 12.07 -8.42 0.11
C VAL A 4 11.24 -9.61 -0.39
N ALA A 5 11.90 -10.74 -0.73
CA ALA A 5 11.24 -11.96 -1.17
C ALA A 5 10.34 -12.56 -0.07
N GLN A 6 10.83 -12.62 1.17
CA GLN A 6 10.04 -13.12 2.30
C GLN A 6 8.85 -12.22 2.62
N ALA A 7 9.03 -10.89 2.55
CA ALA A 7 7.96 -9.92 2.73
C ALA A 7 6.88 -10.04 1.65
N ALA A 8 7.28 -10.26 0.40
CA ALA A 8 6.36 -10.46 -0.72
C ALA A 8 5.50 -11.71 -0.52
N VAL A 9 6.12 -12.84 -0.15
CA VAL A 9 5.40 -14.08 0.18
C VAL A 9 4.45 -13.87 1.37
N TYR A 10 4.93 -13.22 2.43
CA TYR A 10 4.14 -12.98 3.63
C TYR A 10 2.92 -12.08 3.38
N ALA A 11 3.10 -10.99 2.65
CA ALA A 11 2.04 -10.05 2.30
C ALA A 11 1.19 -10.52 1.10
N THR A 12 1.52 -11.67 0.48
CA THR A 12 0.86 -12.21 -0.71
C THR A 12 0.83 -11.25 -1.90
N VAL A 13 1.94 -10.53 -2.11
CA VAL A 13 2.12 -9.55 -3.20
C VAL A 13 3.39 -9.83 -3.98
N SER A 14 3.61 -9.12 -5.09
CA SER A 14 4.85 -9.24 -5.86
C SER A 14 6.03 -8.55 -5.16
N GLU A 15 7.25 -9.07 -5.34
CA GLU A 15 8.47 -8.40 -4.86
C GLU A 15 8.64 -6.98 -5.43
N ARG A 16 8.15 -6.77 -6.65
CA ARG A 16 8.19 -5.45 -7.29
C ARG A 16 7.38 -4.42 -6.51
N LEU A 17 6.18 -4.80 -6.05
CA LEU A 17 5.34 -3.91 -5.25
C LEU A 17 6.01 -3.57 -3.91
N ILE A 18 6.63 -4.56 -3.25
CA ILE A 18 7.41 -4.31 -2.03
C ILE A 18 8.53 -3.31 -2.31
N ARG A 19 9.29 -3.48 -3.40
CA ARG A 19 10.36 -2.54 -3.78
C ARG A 19 9.82 -1.15 -4.06
N GLU A 20 8.66 -1.04 -4.71
CA GLU A 20 7.99 0.22 -4.99
C GLU A 20 7.61 0.94 -3.68
N TRP A 21 7.03 0.23 -2.70
CA TRP A 21 6.74 0.78 -1.37
C TRP A 21 8.00 1.24 -0.63
N VAL A 22 9.12 0.52 -0.77
CA VAL A 22 10.39 0.93 -0.18
C VAL A 22 10.95 2.18 -0.88
N THR A 23 10.87 2.25 -2.22
CA THR A 23 11.35 3.41 -2.98
C THR A 23 10.49 4.65 -2.78
N SER A 24 9.17 4.49 -2.57
CA SER A 24 8.27 5.60 -2.29
C SER A 24 8.30 6.05 -0.82
N GLY A 25 9.03 5.33 0.04
CA GLY A 25 9.11 5.64 1.47
C GLY A 25 7.88 5.20 2.28
N LEU A 26 6.99 4.40 1.68
CA LEU A 26 5.76 3.93 2.32
C LEU A 26 6.03 2.81 3.31
N LEU A 27 6.99 1.93 3.02
CA LEU A 27 7.40 0.83 3.89
C LEU A 27 8.74 1.13 4.58
N PRO A 28 8.79 1.22 5.93
CA PRO A 28 10.03 1.38 6.67
C PRO A 28 10.98 0.19 6.45
N VAL A 29 12.27 0.49 6.27
CA VAL A 29 13.31 -0.53 6.07
C VAL A 29 14.61 -0.22 6.78
N LEU A 30 15.29 -1.29 7.18
CA LEU A 30 16.66 -1.23 7.68
C LEU A 30 17.61 -1.65 6.55
N ARG A 31 18.59 -0.79 6.26
CA ARG A 31 19.64 -1.07 5.28
C ARG A 31 20.89 -1.55 6.00
N LEU A 32 21.22 -2.82 5.83
CA LEU A 32 22.41 -3.44 6.42
C LEU A 32 23.51 -3.53 5.37
N GLY A 33 24.57 -2.75 5.52
CA GLY A 33 25.73 -2.78 4.62
C GLY A 33 27.00 -2.29 5.29
N ALA A 34 28.15 -2.77 4.81
CA ALA A 34 29.45 -2.22 5.16
C ALA A 34 29.68 -0.89 4.43
N LYS A 35 30.49 -0.01 5.02
CA LYS A 35 30.88 1.30 4.45
C LYS A 35 31.36 1.11 3.00
N GLY A 36 30.68 1.76 2.04
CA GLY A 36 31.04 1.72 0.61
C GLY A 36 30.34 0.64 -0.23
N ARG A 37 29.45 -0.19 0.32
CA ARG A 37 28.65 -1.16 -0.47
C ARG A 37 27.15 -0.86 -0.42
N ARG A 38 26.44 -1.18 -1.51
CA ARG A 38 24.97 -1.18 -1.56
C ARG A 38 24.47 -2.27 -0.61
N GLY A 39 24.07 -1.88 0.60
CA GLY A 39 23.60 -2.81 1.64
C GLY A 39 22.33 -3.57 1.27
N HIS A 40 21.99 -4.57 2.07
CA HIS A 40 20.77 -5.37 1.94
C HIS A 40 19.60 -4.72 2.66
N ILE A 41 18.42 -4.79 2.05
CA ILE A 41 17.15 -4.34 2.64
C ILE A 41 16.64 -5.42 3.59
N ARG A 42 16.31 -5.02 4.82
CA ARG A 42 15.57 -5.83 5.79
C ARG A 42 14.31 -5.09 6.23
N ILE A 43 13.21 -5.81 6.26
CA ILE A 43 11.88 -5.31 6.64
C ILE A 43 11.53 -5.93 7.99
N GLN A 44 11.08 -5.13 8.96
CA GLN A 44 10.51 -5.69 10.18
C GLN A 44 9.09 -6.16 9.89
N ARG A 45 8.68 -7.24 10.55
CA ARG A 45 7.36 -7.83 10.28
C ARG A 45 6.26 -6.90 10.76
N GLU A 46 6.50 -6.27 11.89
CA GLU A 46 5.62 -5.33 12.59
C GLU A 46 5.35 -4.10 11.72
N ASP A 47 6.40 -3.56 11.08
CA ASP A 47 6.28 -2.44 10.14
C ASP A 47 5.44 -2.83 8.92
N LEU A 48 5.66 -4.04 8.38
CA LEU A 48 4.89 -4.55 7.24
C LEU A 48 3.41 -4.77 7.62
N ASP A 49 3.14 -5.35 8.79
CA ASP A 49 1.78 -5.54 9.30
C ASP A 49 1.07 -4.19 9.51
N ALA A 50 1.77 -3.18 10.04
CA ALA A 50 1.25 -1.83 10.22
C ALA A 50 0.93 -1.16 8.87
N THR A 51 1.81 -1.28 7.87
CA THR A 51 1.57 -0.80 6.51
C THR A 51 0.34 -1.48 5.89
N LEU A 52 0.22 -2.80 6.01
CA LEU A 52 -0.94 -3.54 5.50
C LEU A 52 -2.23 -3.14 6.23
N ALA A 53 -2.17 -2.90 7.54
CA ALA A 53 -3.30 -2.42 8.31
C ALA A 53 -3.75 -1.02 7.85
N ALA A 54 -2.81 -0.12 7.53
CA ALA A 54 -3.12 1.22 7.02
C ALA A 54 -3.86 1.19 5.67
N PHE A 55 -3.65 0.17 4.85
CA PHE A 55 -4.38 -0.02 3.60
C PHE A 55 -5.80 -0.58 3.77
N LYS A 56 -6.10 -1.20 4.91
CA LYS A 56 -7.43 -1.73 5.19
C LYS A 56 -8.37 -0.56 5.49
N VAL A 57 -9.17 -0.18 4.49
CA VAL A 57 -10.32 0.68 4.74
C VAL A 57 -11.37 -0.15 5.46
N THR A 58 -11.41 -0.05 6.79
CA THR A 58 -12.56 -0.53 7.56
C THR A 58 -13.77 0.24 7.05
N ARG A 59 -14.65 -0.44 6.31
CA ARG A 59 -15.93 0.13 5.89
C ARG A 59 -16.62 0.57 7.17
N ALA A 60 -16.76 1.89 7.36
CA ALA A 60 -17.57 2.43 8.44
C ALA A 60 -18.91 1.69 8.41
N GLN A 61 -19.38 1.26 9.59
CA GLN A 61 -20.67 0.61 9.75
C GLN A 61 -21.67 1.39 8.89
N PRO A 62 -22.41 0.73 7.98
CA PRO A 62 -23.33 1.46 7.12
C PRO A 62 -24.32 2.17 8.03
N GLY A 63 -24.15 3.48 8.18
CA GLY A 63 -25.18 4.33 8.76
C GLY A 63 -26.47 4.14 7.98
N PRO A 64 -27.63 4.55 8.54
CA PRO A 64 -28.91 4.39 7.87
C PRO A 64 -28.79 4.87 6.43
N ARG A 65 -29.13 3.99 5.48
CA ARG A 65 -28.98 4.25 4.04
C ARG A 65 -29.75 5.54 3.72
N ARG A 66 -29.05 6.68 3.63
CA ARG A 66 -29.61 7.86 2.97
C ARG A 66 -29.80 7.44 1.53
N HIS A 67 -31.05 7.39 1.07
CA HIS A 67 -31.34 7.22 -0.34
C HIS A 67 -30.49 8.24 -1.11
N PRO A 68 -29.72 7.82 -2.13
CA PRO A 68 -28.95 8.77 -2.90
C PRO A 68 -29.93 9.80 -3.46
N ALA A 69 -29.72 11.07 -3.12
CA ALA A 69 -30.39 12.15 -3.82
C ALA A 69 -30.19 11.91 -5.32
N ARG A 70 -31.27 11.98 -6.09
CA ARG A 70 -31.23 11.76 -7.54
C ARG A 70 -30.10 12.61 -8.12
N LYS A 71 -29.05 11.97 -8.62
CA LYS A 71 -27.95 12.68 -9.29
C LYS A 71 -28.56 13.42 -10.49
N PRO A 72 -28.26 14.72 -10.70
CA PRO A 72 -28.74 15.42 -11.87
C PRO A 72 -28.23 14.70 -13.13
N ALA A 73 -29.11 14.53 -14.12
CA ALA A 73 -28.74 13.92 -15.38
C ALA A 73 -27.68 14.79 -16.07
N LEU A 74 -26.46 14.26 -16.18
CA LEU A 74 -25.38 14.93 -16.88
C LEU A 74 -25.71 14.95 -18.37
N LYS A 75 -25.71 16.13 -18.98
CA LYS A 75 -25.94 16.29 -20.43
C LYS A 75 -24.64 16.04 -21.17
N HIS A 76 -24.68 15.27 -22.25
CA HIS A 76 -23.54 15.12 -23.16
C HIS A 76 -23.42 16.37 -24.03
N LEU A 77 -22.27 17.04 -23.98
CA LEU A 77 -21.90 18.08 -24.94
C LEU A 77 -21.25 17.41 -26.15
N ARG A 78 -21.83 17.57 -27.34
CA ARG A 78 -21.14 17.27 -28.61
C ARG A 78 -20.36 18.52 -29.01
N LEU A 79 -19.05 18.38 -29.13
CA LEU A 79 -18.20 19.37 -29.77
C LEU A 79 -18.19 19.02 -31.26
N SER A 80 -18.68 19.95 -32.08
CA SER A 80 -18.60 19.95 -33.55
C SER A 80 -17.40 20.75 -34.01
#